data_AF-A0A482X8X0-F1
#
_entry.id   AF-A0A482X8X0-F1
#
_cell.length_a   1.000
_cell.length_b   1.000
_cell.length_c   1.000
_cell.angle_alpha   90.00
_cell.angle_beta   90.00
_cell.angle_gamma   90.00
#
_symmetry.space_group_name_H-M   'P 1'
#
loop_
_entity.id
_entity.type
_entity.pdbx_description
1 polymer ?
#
loop_
_entity_poly.entity_id
_entity_poly.type
_entity_poly.pdbx_seq_one_letter_code
_entity_poly.pdbx_strand_id
1 'polypeptide(L)'
;MLQCVRRAWRLAPDHPEVHACAVRFAQAWQRWTSTQTLAPAVNTVISTQMEPILRGRTPLNINTQFLNANGDSLPAIFQAAKMMYHLDPSTQQTAIKLVTNLSPTIKDVTLQMCSKILKSFNAGDFGDCDEATEAFATECRKRYPHATEFQPATSDCKAAPPQPDASQHVLESQENCVSN
;
A
#
# COMPACT_ATOMS: atom_id res chain seq x y z
N MET A 1 13.93 9.65 9.95
CA MET A 1 12.57 9.69 9.36
C MET A 1 11.80 10.99 9.63
N LEU A 2 11.80 11.56 10.84
CA LEU A 2 11.07 12.81 11.18
C LEU A 2 11.28 13.96 10.18
N GLN A 3 12.52 14.22 9.78
CA GLN A 3 12.85 15.30 8.83
C GLN A 3 12.16 15.11 7.48
N CYS A 4 12.07 13.87 6.98
CA CYS A 4 11.40 13.56 5.71
C CYS A 4 9.90 13.81 5.82
N VAL A 5 9.25 13.34 6.89
CA VAL A 5 7.83 13.56 7.15
C VAL A 5 7.50 15.05 7.16
N ARG A 6 8.31 15.85 7.85
CA ARG A 6 8.11 17.30 7.93
C ARG A 6 8.34 18.02 6.62
N ARG A 7 9.36 17.63 5.87
CA ARG A 7 9.61 18.18 4.53
C ARG A 7 8.43 17.90 3.61
N ALA A 8 7.97 16.66 3.57
CA ALA A 8 6.81 16.26 2.77
C ALA A 8 5.53 16.99 3.21
N TRP A 9 5.28 17.08 4.52
CA TRP A 9 4.11 17.79 5.07
C TRP A 9 4.08 19.27 4.71
N ARG A 10 5.24 19.95 4.68
CA ARG A 10 5.32 21.36 4.26
C ARG A 10 5.06 21.54 2.76
N LEU A 11 5.34 20.53 1.94
CA LEU A 11 5.17 20.61 0.49
C LEU A 11 3.72 20.29 0.09
N ALA A 12 3.14 19.24 0.65
CA ALA A 12 1.81 18.78 0.29
C ALA A 12 1.11 18.11 1.50
N PRO A 13 0.54 18.90 2.44
CA PRO A 13 -0.11 18.36 3.64
C PRO A 13 -1.37 17.54 3.32
N ASP A 14 -2.05 17.88 2.22
CA ASP A 14 -3.28 17.20 1.80
C ASP A 14 -3.01 15.96 0.91
N HIS A 15 -1.74 15.65 0.63
CA HIS A 15 -1.41 14.50 -0.19
C HIS A 15 -1.60 13.18 0.58
N PRO A 16 -2.34 12.19 0.06
CA PRO A 16 -2.71 10.97 0.79
C PRO A 16 -1.53 10.18 1.38
N GLU A 17 -0.44 10.03 0.63
CA GLU A 17 0.76 9.33 1.13
C GLU A 17 1.47 10.10 2.25
N VAL A 18 1.46 11.44 2.18
CA VAL A 18 2.09 12.31 3.19
C VAL A 18 1.31 12.21 4.49
N HIS A 19 -0.02 12.24 4.40
CA HIS A 19 -0.93 11.97 5.52
C HIS A 19 -0.63 10.60 6.15
N ALA A 20 -0.58 9.53 5.34
CA ALA A 20 -0.30 8.19 5.85
C ALA A 20 1.07 8.09 6.56
N CYS A 21 2.09 8.78 6.05
CA CYS A 21 3.41 8.83 6.69
C CYS A 21 3.37 9.58 8.02
N ALA A 22 2.64 10.69 8.10
CA ALA A 22 2.48 11.47 9.32
C ALA A 22 1.75 10.67 10.40
N VAL A 23 0.65 9.99 10.05
CA VAL A 23 -0.12 9.14 10.97
C VAL A 23 0.71 7.96 11.49
N ARG A 24 1.40 7.23 10.59
CA ARG A 24 2.30 6.13 10.97
C ARG A 24 3.41 6.58 11.91
N PHE A 25 4.03 7.73 11.62
CA PHE A 25 5.07 8.28 12.48
C PHE A 25 4.51 8.69 13.85
N ALA A 26 3.32 9.30 13.89
CA ALA A 26 2.68 9.69 15.13
C ALA A 26 2.34 8.49 16.01
N GLN A 27 1.79 7.40 15.45
CA GLN A 27 1.53 6.17 16.19
C GLN A 27 2.83 5.49 16.67
N ALA A 28 3.88 5.47 15.85
CA ALA A 28 5.18 4.97 16.26
C ALA A 28 5.76 5.78 17.43
N TRP A 29 5.65 7.10 17.37
CA TRP A 29 6.09 7.99 18.44
C TRP A 29 5.30 7.78 19.75
N GLN A 30 3.98 7.61 19.67
CA GLN A 30 3.17 7.25 20.84
C GLN A 30 3.66 5.95 21.47
N ARG A 31 3.88 4.90 20.67
CA ARG A 31 4.42 3.62 21.16
C ARG A 31 5.77 3.80 21.86
N TRP A 32 6.72 4.48 21.22
CA TRP A 32 8.06 4.71 21.80
C TRP A 32 8.03 5.51 23.10
N THR A 33 7.06 6.42 23.22
CA THR A 33 6.85 7.21 24.43
C THR A 33 6.28 6.33 25.54
N SER A 34 5.28 5.50 25.25
CA SER A 34 4.68 4.56 26.21
C SER A 34 5.66 3.50 26.70
N THR A 35 6.56 3.03 25.84
CA THR A 35 7.60 2.05 26.20
C THR A 35 8.88 2.68 26.76
N GLN A 36 8.90 4.00 26.95
CA GLN A 36 10.05 4.77 27.45
C GLN A 36 11.38 4.46 26.74
N THR A 37 11.31 4.12 25.45
CA THR A 37 12.47 3.69 24.67
C THR A 37 13.33 4.86 24.20
N LEU A 38 12.78 6.08 24.23
CA LEU A 38 13.47 7.30 23.78
C LEU A 38 14.04 8.08 24.97
N ALA A 39 15.26 8.58 24.79
CA ALA A 39 15.85 9.53 25.73
C ALA A 39 14.96 10.80 25.83
N PRO A 40 14.82 11.41 27.03
CA PRO A 40 13.94 12.56 27.24
C PRO A 40 14.19 13.71 26.26
N ALA A 41 15.45 14.05 26.00
CA ALA A 41 15.81 15.11 25.05
C ALA A 41 15.33 14.82 23.61
N VAL A 42 15.40 13.56 23.17
CA VAL A 42 14.92 13.16 21.84
C VAL A 42 13.40 13.26 21.78
N ASN A 43 12.71 12.85 22.85
CA ASN A 43 11.26 12.96 22.94
C ASN A 43 10.80 14.43 22.87
N THR A 44 11.50 15.34 23.56
CA THR A 44 11.23 16.78 23.48
C THR A 44 11.37 17.29 22.05
N VAL A 45 12.44 16.93 21.35
CA VAL A 45 12.63 17.33 19.95
C VAL A 45 11.50 16.80 19.07
N ILE A 46 11.14 15.51 19.18
CA ILE A 46 10.06 14.95 18.36
C ILE A 46 8.74 15.68 18.64
N SER A 47 8.41 15.91 19.91
CA SER A 47 7.22 16.65 20.33
C SER A 47 7.15 18.03 19.71
N THR A 48 8.19 18.85 19.90
CA THR A 48 8.25 20.22 19.35
C THR A 48 8.14 20.24 17.83
N GLN A 49 8.77 19.29 17.14
CA GLN A 49 8.80 19.30 15.68
C GLN A 49 7.55 18.69 15.04
N MET A 50 6.81 17.83 15.76
CA MET A 50 5.54 17.24 15.34
C MET A 50 4.32 18.11 15.67
N GLU A 51 4.43 19.04 16.61
CA GLU A 51 3.33 19.91 17.02
C GLU A 51 2.60 20.62 15.86
N PRO A 52 3.28 21.17 14.82
CA PRO A 52 2.58 21.79 13.69
C PRO A 52 1.67 20.83 12.90
N ILE A 53 1.98 19.53 12.93
CA ILE A 53 1.24 18.45 12.26
C ILE A 53 0.11 17.98 13.18
N LEU A 54 0.45 17.64 14.43
CA LEU A 54 -0.49 17.01 15.35
C LEU A 54 -1.48 17.99 15.96
N ARG A 55 -1.00 19.18 16.36
CA ARG A 55 -1.79 20.22 17.06
C ARG A 55 -2.57 19.65 18.25
N GLY A 56 -1.89 18.88 19.10
CA GLY A 56 -2.49 18.17 20.24
C GLY A 56 -3.49 17.05 19.91
N ARG A 57 -3.69 16.68 18.64
CA ARG A 57 -4.64 15.62 18.25
C ARG A 57 -3.99 14.24 18.23
N THR A 58 -4.80 13.22 18.50
CA THR A 58 -4.39 11.82 18.34
C THR A 58 -4.26 11.46 16.85
N PRO A 59 -3.47 10.43 16.49
CA PRO A 59 -3.38 9.96 15.10
C PRO A 59 -4.75 9.58 14.53
N LEU A 60 -5.63 9.03 15.36
CA LEU A 60 -7.01 8.70 14.98
C LEU A 60 -7.80 9.95 14.62
N ASN A 61 -7.74 11.00 15.45
CA ASN A 61 -8.44 12.25 15.19
C ASN A 61 -7.94 12.93 13.90
N ILE A 62 -6.64 12.88 13.64
CA ILE A 62 -6.03 13.41 12.42
C ILE A 62 -6.54 12.63 11.21
N ASN A 63 -6.61 11.29 11.31
CA ASN A 63 -7.11 10.45 10.25
C ASN A 63 -8.59 10.70 9.93
N THR A 64 -9.44 10.80 10.96
CA THR A 64 -10.86 11.13 10.80
C THR A 64 -11.04 12.51 10.17
N GLN A 65 -10.26 13.51 10.60
CA GLN A 65 -10.34 14.85 10.01
C GLN A 65 -9.91 14.85 8.54
N PHE A 66 -8.86 14.13 8.19
CA PHE A 66 -8.39 14.00 6.81
C PHE A 66 -9.45 13.34 5.92
N LEU A 67 -10.10 12.27 6.41
CA LEU A 67 -11.19 11.61 5.69
C LEU A 67 -12.39 12.54 5.47
N ASN A 68 -12.77 13.32 6.48
CA ASN A 68 -13.88 14.28 6.36
C ASN A 68 -13.58 15.39 5.35
N ALA A 69 -12.33 15.84 5.27
CA ALA A 69 -11.92 16.91 4.35
C ALA A 69 -11.75 16.42 2.90
N ASN A 70 -11.43 15.14 2.68
CA ASN A 70 -11.07 14.58 1.38
C ASN A 70 -11.93 13.36 0.99
N GLY A 71 -13.15 13.29 1.54
CA GLY A 71 -14.10 12.18 1.34
C GLY A 71 -14.67 12.07 -0.08
N ASP A 72 -14.22 12.92 -0.99
CA ASP A 72 -14.56 12.91 -2.41
C ASP A 72 -13.42 12.38 -3.30
N SER A 73 -12.23 12.09 -2.77
CA SER A 73 -11.08 11.60 -3.55
C SER A 73 -10.71 10.16 -3.17
N LEU A 74 -10.77 9.24 -4.14
CA LEU A 74 -10.47 7.82 -3.89
C LEU A 74 -9.07 7.59 -3.29
N PRO A 75 -7.98 8.22 -3.80
CA PRO A 75 -6.65 8.11 -3.17
C PRO A 75 -6.62 8.52 -1.69
N ALA A 76 -7.36 9.58 -1.33
CA ALA A 76 -7.44 10.05 0.05
C ALA A 76 -8.25 9.10 0.93
N ILE A 77 -9.43 8.66 0.47
CA ILE A 77 -10.25 7.65 1.15
C ILE A 77 -9.44 6.37 1.38
N PHE A 78 -8.73 5.90 0.36
CA PHE A 78 -7.90 4.70 0.45
C PHE A 78 -6.83 4.79 1.53
N GLN A 79 -6.04 5.86 1.54
CA GLN A 79 -5.00 6.04 2.56
C GLN A 79 -5.60 6.24 3.96
N ALA A 80 -6.71 6.99 4.07
CA ALA A 80 -7.39 7.19 5.34
C ALA A 80 -7.96 5.88 5.90
N ALA A 81 -8.59 5.06 5.07
CA ALA A 81 -9.12 3.75 5.46
C ALA A 81 -7.99 2.78 5.85
N LYS A 82 -6.89 2.75 5.09
CA LYS A 82 -5.70 1.96 5.45
C LYS A 82 -5.14 2.37 6.81
N MET A 83 -5.04 3.68 7.05
CA MET A 83 -4.59 4.20 8.36
C MET A 83 -5.62 3.93 9.47
N MET A 84 -6.91 3.90 9.16
CA MET A 84 -7.97 3.58 10.13
C MET A 84 -7.75 2.16 10.70
N TYR A 85 -7.60 1.18 9.81
CA TYR A 85 -7.29 -0.20 10.21
C TYR A 85 -5.94 -0.34 10.92
N HIS A 86 -4.91 0.38 10.45
CA HIS A 86 -3.58 0.36 11.07
C HIS A 86 -3.57 0.91 12.51
N LEU A 87 -4.43 1.90 12.80
CA LEU A 87 -4.58 2.47 14.13
C LEU A 87 -5.47 1.61 15.02
N ASP A 88 -6.54 1.04 14.47
CA ASP A 88 -7.50 0.20 15.16
C ASP A 88 -7.96 -0.98 14.27
N PRO A 89 -7.42 -2.19 14.49
CA PRO A 89 -7.79 -3.36 13.71
C PRO A 89 -9.29 -3.72 13.77
N SER A 90 -10.03 -3.30 14.79
CA SER A 90 -11.47 -3.57 14.90
C SER A 90 -12.30 -2.84 13.82
N THR A 91 -11.72 -1.83 13.18
CA THR A 91 -12.37 -1.02 12.13
C THR A 91 -12.28 -1.63 10.73
N GLN A 92 -11.73 -2.85 10.59
CA GLN A 92 -11.48 -3.52 9.32
C GLN A 92 -12.65 -3.45 8.33
N GLN A 93 -13.84 -3.87 8.76
CA GLN A 93 -15.02 -3.90 7.90
C GLN A 93 -15.43 -2.50 7.43
N THR A 94 -15.30 -1.49 8.29
CA THR A 94 -15.59 -0.10 7.95
C THR A 94 -14.58 0.42 6.94
N ALA A 95 -13.29 0.14 7.15
CA ALA A 95 -12.23 0.53 6.24
C ALA A 95 -12.42 -0.08 4.84
N ILE A 96 -12.73 -1.39 4.77
CA ILE A 96 -13.02 -2.08 3.50
C ILE A 96 -14.22 -1.45 2.80
N LYS A 97 -15.33 -1.24 3.52
CA LYS A 97 -16.56 -0.62 2.95
C LYS A 97 -16.30 0.78 2.39
N LEU A 98 -15.43 1.57 3.03
CA LEU A 98 -15.07 2.90 2.54
C LEU A 98 -14.33 2.84 1.21
N VAL A 99 -13.39 1.89 1.06
CA VAL A 99 -12.55 1.77 -0.15
C VAL A 99 -13.29 1.11 -1.31
N THR A 100 -14.19 0.16 -1.02
CA THR A 100 -14.94 -0.57 -2.05
C THR A 100 -16.18 0.19 -2.54
N ASN A 101 -16.62 1.23 -1.82
CA ASN A 101 -17.71 2.09 -2.27
C ASN A 101 -17.23 3.00 -3.40
N LEU A 102 -17.48 2.60 -4.66
CA LEU A 102 -17.14 3.36 -5.86
C LEU A 102 -18.33 4.20 -6.37
N SER A 103 -18.96 4.96 -5.47
CA SER A 103 -20.04 5.90 -5.82
C SER A 103 -19.62 6.86 -6.94
N PRO A 104 -20.54 7.26 -7.85
CA PRO A 104 -20.24 8.23 -8.92
C PRO A 104 -19.80 9.61 -8.40
N THR A 105 -20.02 9.90 -7.12
CA THR A 105 -19.59 11.14 -6.46
C THR A 105 -18.08 11.17 -6.17
N ILE A 106 -17.40 10.03 -6.19
CA ILE A 106 -15.99 9.92 -5.86
C ILE A 106 -15.14 10.21 -7.10
N LYS A 107 -14.16 11.08 -6.92
CA LYS A 107 -13.17 11.51 -7.92
C LYS A 107 -11.96 10.58 -7.93
N ASP A 108 -11.19 10.66 -9.01
CA ASP A 108 -9.91 9.95 -9.19
C ASP A 108 -10.02 8.42 -9.11
N VAL A 109 -11.20 7.89 -9.43
CA VAL A 109 -11.42 6.45 -9.64
C VAL A 109 -10.76 6.04 -10.96
N THR A 110 -9.45 5.83 -10.93
CA THR A 110 -8.64 5.42 -12.07
C THR A 110 -8.28 3.94 -12.00
N LEU A 111 -7.95 3.36 -13.16
CA LEU A 111 -7.44 1.98 -13.26
C LEU A 111 -6.27 1.74 -12.30
N GLN A 112 -5.30 2.66 -12.27
CA GLN A 112 -4.12 2.57 -11.41
C GLN A 112 -4.47 2.57 -9.92
N MET A 113 -5.48 3.34 -9.52
CA MET A 113 -5.93 3.37 -8.13
C MET A 113 -6.63 2.05 -7.76
N CYS A 114 -7.49 1.51 -8.62
CA CYS A 114 -8.11 0.20 -8.44
C CYS A 114 -7.06 -0.92 -8.35
N SER A 115 -6.05 -0.93 -9.22
CA SER A 115 -4.89 -1.84 -9.17
C SER A 115 -4.19 -1.79 -7.82
N LYS A 116 -3.91 -0.56 -7.35
CA LYS A 116 -3.20 -0.32 -6.09
C LYS A 116 -4.01 -0.79 -4.88
N ILE A 117 -5.32 -0.57 -4.88
CA ILE A 117 -6.23 -1.06 -3.83
C ILE A 117 -6.20 -2.59 -3.80
N LEU A 118 -6.34 -3.25 -4.95
CA LEU A 118 -6.37 -4.71 -5.00
C LEU A 118 -5.04 -5.32 -4.52
N LYS A 119 -3.91 -4.74 -4.94
CA LYS A 119 -2.57 -5.13 -4.44
C LYS A 119 -2.44 -4.95 -2.93
N SER A 120 -3.06 -3.91 -2.37
CA SER A 120 -3.06 -3.62 -0.94
C SER A 120 -3.88 -4.65 -0.16
N PHE A 121 -5.04 -5.05 -0.66
CA PHE A 121 -5.82 -6.16 -0.09
C PHE A 121 -5.03 -7.47 -0.10
N ASN A 122 -4.44 -7.84 -1.25
CA ASN A 122 -3.60 -9.04 -1.37
C ASN A 122 -2.34 -9.01 -0.48
N ALA A 123 -1.81 -7.82 -0.17
CA ALA A 123 -0.66 -7.67 0.71
C ALA A 123 -1.02 -7.78 2.21
N GLY A 124 -2.31 -7.91 2.56
CA GLY A 124 -2.79 -7.97 3.94
C GLY A 124 -2.80 -6.60 4.65
N ASP A 125 -2.76 -5.49 3.91
CA ASP A 125 -2.79 -4.14 4.50
C ASP A 125 -4.11 -3.84 5.25
N PHE A 126 -5.15 -4.63 4.99
CA PHE A 126 -6.45 -4.60 5.64
C PHE A 126 -6.76 -5.91 6.38
N GLY A 127 -5.76 -6.75 6.64
CA GLY A 127 -5.95 -8.10 7.19
C GLY A 127 -6.65 -9.06 6.22
N ASP A 128 -7.23 -10.13 6.76
CA ASP A 128 -7.92 -11.16 5.96
C ASP A 128 -9.20 -10.59 5.36
N CYS A 129 -9.21 -10.41 4.04
CA CYS A 129 -10.30 -9.76 3.31
C CYS A 129 -10.57 -10.39 1.94
N ASP A 130 -10.39 -11.71 1.82
CA ASP A 130 -10.50 -12.45 0.55
C ASP A 130 -11.85 -12.25 -0.15
N GLU A 131 -12.95 -12.37 0.59
CA GLU A 131 -14.30 -12.14 0.04
C GLU A 131 -14.47 -10.72 -0.52
N ALA A 132 -14.01 -9.71 0.22
CA ALA A 132 -14.08 -8.32 -0.22
C ALA A 132 -13.14 -8.05 -1.41
N THR A 133 -12.01 -8.75 -1.48
CA THR A 133 -11.03 -8.68 -2.56
C THR A 133 -11.64 -9.20 -3.86
N GLU A 134 -12.29 -10.37 -3.82
CA GLU A 134 -12.98 -10.96 -4.98
C GLU A 134 -14.17 -10.11 -5.45
N ALA A 135 -14.96 -9.60 -4.51
CA ALA A 135 -16.08 -8.70 -4.82
C ALA A 135 -15.58 -7.41 -5.49
N PHE A 136 -14.52 -6.80 -4.94
CA PHE A 136 -13.92 -5.60 -5.51
C PHE A 136 -13.28 -5.85 -6.87
N ALA A 137 -12.58 -6.97 -7.06
CA ALA A 137 -12.03 -7.37 -8.36
C ALA A 137 -13.13 -7.57 -9.41
N THR A 138 -14.28 -8.15 -9.00
CA THR A 138 -15.45 -8.30 -9.87
C THR A 138 -16.00 -6.96 -10.33
N GLU A 139 -16.10 -5.98 -9.43
CA GLU A 139 -16.58 -4.66 -9.78
C GLU A 139 -15.57 -3.90 -10.67
N CYS A 140 -14.28 -4.03 -10.38
CA CYS A 140 -13.21 -3.47 -11.21
C CYS A 140 -13.21 -4.05 -12.63
N ARG A 141 -13.50 -5.35 -12.80
CA ARG A 141 -13.67 -5.98 -14.13
C ARG A 141 -14.80 -5.37 -14.94
N LYS A 142 -15.96 -5.12 -14.32
CA LYS A 142 -17.10 -4.48 -15.01
C LYS A 142 -16.72 -3.08 -15.49
N ARG A 143 -15.96 -2.34 -14.67
CA ARG A 143 -15.53 -0.97 -14.98
C ARG A 143 -14.38 -0.92 -16.00
N TYR A 144 -13.47 -1.89 -15.95
CA TYR A 144 -12.29 -1.97 -16.83
C TYR A 144 -12.19 -3.36 -17.48
N PRO A 145 -13.00 -3.67 -18.50
CA PRO A 145 -13.08 -5.01 -19.09
C PRO A 145 -11.77 -5.51 -19.70
N HIS A 146 -10.90 -4.60 -20.13
CA HIS A 146 -9.63 -4.91 -20.78
C HIS A 146 -8.44 -5.00 -19.81
N ALA A 147 -8.64 -4.72 -18.52
CA ALA A 147 -7.58 -4.78 -17.53
C ALA A 147 -7.34 -6.24 -17.09
N THR A 148 -6.16 -6.78 -17.40
CA THR A 148 -5.77 -8.16 -17.09
C THR A 148 -5.58 -8.41 -15.59
N GLU A 149 -5.18 -7.38 -14.85
CA GLU A 149 -4.93 -7.44 -13.40
C GLU A 149 -6.16 -7.74 -12.53
N PHE A 150 -7.38 -7.61 -13.07
CA PHE A 150 -8.61 -7.94 -12.37
C PHE A 150 -9.23 -9.26 -12.82
N GLN A 151 -8.63 -9.93 -13.82
CA GLN A 151 -9.12 -11.22 -14.28
C GLN A 151 -8.91 -12.27 -13.19
N PRO A 152 -9.85 -13.21 -13.01
CA PRO A 152 -9.62 -14.34 -12.12
C PRO A 152 -8.37 -15.06 -12.59
N ALA A 153 -7.55 -15.54 -11.64
CA ALA A 153 -6.42 -16.38 -11.98
C ALA A 153 -6.94 -17.59 -12.76
N THR A 154 -6.77 -17.57 -14.07
CA THR A 154 -7.12 -18.71 -14.91
C THR A 154 -6.21 -19.85 -14.46
N SER A 155 -6.78 -20.87 -13.83
CA SER A 155 -6.11 -22.12 -13.49
C SER A 155 -5.73 -22.96 -14.73
N ASP A 156 -5.51 -22.33 -15.88
CA ASP A 156 -5.14 -22.95 -17.14
C ASP A 156 -4.11 -22.09 -17.88
N CYS A 157 -2.89 -22.11 -17.35
CA CYS A 157 -1.72 -22.30 -18.18
C CYS A 157 -1.04 -23.58 -17.69
N LYS A 158 -1.50 -24.73 -18.20
CA LYS A 158 -0.61 -25.87 -18.34
C LYS A 158 0.65 -25.35 -19.02
N ALA A 159 1.76 -25.46 -18.31
CA ALA A 159 3.09 -25.29 -18.87
C ALA A 159 3.12 -25.96 -20.25
N ALA A 160 3.45 -25.20 -21.28
CA ALA A 160 3.82 -25.78 -22.55
C ALA A 160 4.94 -26.81 -22.26
N PRO A 161 4.83 -28.05 -22.77
CA PRO A 161 5.86 -29.04 -22.54
C PRO A 161 7.21 -28.49 -23.04
N PRO A 162 8.31 -28.71 -22.30
CA PRO A 162 9.63 -28.27 -22.75
C PRO A 162 9.91 -28.92 -24.11
N GLN A 163 10.22 -28.08 -25.10
CA GLN A 163 10.69 -28.58 -26.40
C GLN A 163 11.99 -29.37 -26.17
N PRO A 164 12.15 -30.53 -26.82
CA PRO A 164 13.34 -31.34 -26.65
C PRO A 164 14.58 -30.60 -27.17
N ASP A 165 15.61 -30.65 -26.33
CA ASP A 165 16.99 -30.23 -26.55
C ASP A 165 17.48 -30.51 -27.98
N ALA A 166 17.76 -29.45 -28.73
CA ALA A 166 18.63 -29.54 -29.90
C ALA A 166 20.08 -29.65 -29.37
N SER A 167 20.46 -30.86 -28.98
CA SER A 167 21.83 -31.20 -28.63
C SER A 167 22.76 -30.98 -29.83
N GLN A 168 23.84 -30.26 -29.54
CA GLN A 168 25.22 -30.55 -29.95
C GLN A 168 25.60 -30.32 -31.42
N HIS A 169 26.30 -29.20 -31.66
CA HIS A 169 27.59 -29.26 -32.36
C HIS A 169 28.50 -28.11 -31.89
N VAL A 170 29.05 -28.24 -30.68
CA VAL A 170 30.21 -27.43 -30.25
C VAL A 170 31.45 -28.13 -30.81
N LEU A 171 32.15 -27.44 -31.71
CA LEU A 171 33.54 -27.74 -32.04
C LEU A 171 34.39 -27.50 -30.79
N GLU A 172 35.02 -28.54 -30.25
CA GLU A 172 36.23 -28.37 -29.43
C GLU A 172 37.14 -29.60 -29.53
N SER A 173 38.14 -29.45 -30.41
CA SER A 173 39.57 -29.69 -30.23
C SER A 173 40.04 -30.88 -29.37
N GLN A 174 40.89 -31.74 -29.97
CA GLN A 174 42.04 -32.30 -29.27
C GLN A 174 43.18 -32.66 -30.24
N GLU A 175 44.27 -31.91 -30.14
CA GLU A 175 45.61 -32.32 -30.55
C GLU A 175 46.08 -33.43 -29.60
N ASN A 176 46.52 -34.59 -30.13
CA ASN A 176 47.77 -35.23 -29.72
C ASN A 176 48.11 -36.46 -30.59
N CYS A 177 49.15 -36.36 -31.42
CA CYS A 177 49.97 -37.50 -31.83
C CYS A 177 51.42 -37.01 -31.94
N VAL A 178 52.27 -37.39 -30.98
CA VAL A 178 53.72 -37.16 -31.00
C VAL A 178 54.44 -38.50 -30.87
N SER A 179 55.42 -38.69 -31.77
CA SER A 179 56.52 -39.68 -31.81
C SER A 179 56.13 -41.14 -32.08
N ASN A 180 56.83 -41.91 -32.94
CA ASN A 180 58.24 -41.94 -33.30
C ASN A 180 58.41 -42.65 -34.67
#